data_AF-A0A0G3XKF9-F1
#
_entry.id   AF-A0A0G3XKF9-F1
#
_cell.length_a   1.000
_cell.length_b   1.000
_cell.length_c   1.000
_cell.angle_alpha   90.00
_cell.angle_beta   90.00
_cell.angle_gamma   90.00
#
_symmetry.space_group_name_H-M   'P 1'
#
loop_
_entity.id
_entity.type
_entity.pdbx_description
1 polymer ?
#
loop_
_entity_poly.entity_id
_entity_poly.type
_entity_poly.pdbx_seq_one_letter_code
_entity_poly.pdbx_strand_id
1 'polypeptide(L)'
;MGFATKGIGLELDLIPNLPGDIELSLGPEFRYRQTRTGDLKDDVVDLLPKLDKTFEVGIDAGISFKKLFTPMDSLAFGASKRWDVSGNGAGSNHNVSVSYSTALSKGMGAGVSLGASWYDDDYADYYYTITPEGSAATGGQLPTYNAKSGMKDWDARIFYGLDLDGDFRNGGLALAAALSYQRLQGSAAETPIVSMRGDRNQYAALLGVGYAF
;
A
#
# COMPACT_ATOMS: atom_id res chain seq x y z
N MET A 1 -1.04 13.14 -12.63
CA MET A 1 -0.33 11.84 -12.43
C MET A 1 0.94 12.03 -11.60
N GLY A 2 0.80 12.33 -10.32
CA GLY A 2 1.90 12.17 -9.35
C GLY A 2 1.80 10.76 -8.79
N PHE A 3 2.81 9.94 -9.02
CA PHE A 3 2.94 8.66 -8.35
C PHE A 3 3.60 8.94 -7.00
N ALA A 4 2.81 8.97 -5.92
CA ALA A 4 3.41 8.76 -4.62
C ALA A 4 3.78 7.28 -4.56
N THR A 5 5.07 6.96 -4.70
CA THR A 5 5.59 5.66 -4.30
C THR A 5 5.19 5.47 -2.84
N LYS A 6 4.18 4.64 -2.57
CA LYS A 6 3.93 4.10 -1.22
C LYS A 6 5.30 3.64 -0.74
N GLY A 7 5.85 4.31 0.28
CA GLY A 7 7.28 4.29 0.58
C GLY A 7 7.88 2.90 0.73
N ILE A 8 9.21 2.83 0.78
CA ILE A 8 9.92 1.56 0.93
C ILE A 8 9.53 0.95 2.28
N GLY A 9 9.02 -0.28 2.25
CA GLY A 9 8.67 -1.07 3.43
C GLY A 9 9.41 -2.40 3.44
N LEU A 10 9.70 -2.90 4.65
CA LEU A 10 10.33 -4.19 4.86
C LEU A 10 9.53 -4.95 5.93
N GLU A 11 9.24 -6.21 5.63
CA GLU A 11 8.53 -7.16 6.49
C GLU A 11 9.47 -8.34 6.76
N LEU A 12 9.54 -8.78 8.02
CA LEU A 12 10.33 -9.94 8.43
C LEU A 12 9.40 -10.97 9.04
N ASP A 13 9.21 -12.11 8.40
CA ASP A 13 8.47 -13.22 9.01
C ASP A 13 9.34 -13.94 10.04
N LEU A 14 8.87 -13.99 11.28
CA LEU A 14 9.59 -14.59 12.40
C LEU A 14 9.01 -15.95 12.83
N ILE A 15 7.97 -16.45 12.16
CA ILE A 15 7.37 -17.74 12.47
C ILE A 15 7.97 -18.82 11.57
N PRO A 16 8.52 -19.92 12.13
CA PRO A 16 8.93 -21.06 11.32
C PRO A 16 7.71 -21.75 10.69
N ASN A 17 7.81 -22.11 9.41
CA ASN A 17 6.77 -22.84 8.68
C ASN A 17 6.25 -24.02 9.50
N LEU A 18 4.97 -23.97 9.86
CA LEU A 18 4.32 -25.06 10.57
C LEU A 18 4.12 -26.25 9.61
N PRO A 19 4.29 -27.51 10.07
CA PRO A 19 3.92 -28.66 9.26
C PRO A 19 2.40 -28.68 9.04
N GLY A 20 1.98 -28.65 7.77
CA GLY A 20 0.57 -28.70 7.38
C GLY A 20 0.25 -27.81 6.19
N ASP A 21 -1.04 -27.68 5.89
CA ASP A 21 -1.55 -26.76 4.85
C ASP A 21 -1.96 -25.39 5.43
N ILE A 22 -1.58 -25.11 6.68
CA ILE A 22 -1.82 -23.83 7.35
C ILE A 22 -0.46 -23.24 7.71
N GLU A 23 -0.24 -21.99 7.30
CA GLU A 23 0.92 -21.20 7.66
C GLU A 23 0.49 -19.97 8.45
N LEU A 24 1.29 -19.60 9.43
CA LEU A 24 1.11 -18.39 10.23
C LEU A 24 2.34 -17.51 10.00
N SER A 25 2.11 -16.21 9.83
CA SER A 25 3.16 -15.21 9.80
C SER A 25 2.95 -14.19 10.92
N LEU A 26 4.05 -13.74 11.51
CA LEU A 26 4.06 -12.63 12.47
C LEU A 26 5.42 -11.95 12.38
N GLY A 27 5.39 -10.65 12.14
CA GLY A 27 6.61 -9.93 11.83
C GLY A 27 6.56 -8.45 12.20
N PRO A 28 7.71 -7.82 12.46
CA PRO A 28 7.77 -6.37 12.46
C PRO A 28 7.63 -5.84 11.02
N GLU A 29 6.93 -4.71 10.88
CA GLU A 29 6.85 -3.94 9.64
C GLU A 29 7.54 -2.59 9.85
N PHE A 30 8.40 -2.19 8.92
CA PHE A 30 9.03 -0.87 8.91
C PHE A 30 8.62 -0.13 7.65
N ARG A 31 8.34 1.17 7.75
CA ARG A 31 8.08 2.01 6.58
C ARG A 31 8.71 3.37 6.71
N TYR A 32 9.45 3.75 5.67
CA TYR A 32 9.87 5.13 5.48
C TYR A 32 8.96 5.84 4.50
N ARG A 33 8.35 6.95 4.92
CA ARG A 33 7.46 7.73 4.05
C ARG A 33 8.07 9.09 3.76
N GLN A 34 8.26 9.34 2.47
CA GLN A 34 8.55 10.67 1.97
C GLN A 34 7.24 11.33 1.56
N THR A 35 7.02 12.55 2.04
CA THR A 35 5.77 13.28 1.84
C THR A 35 6.07 14.60 1.14
N ARG A 36 5.38 14.92 0.03
CA ARG A 36 5.55 16.18 -0.73
C ARG A 36 7.02 16.50 -1.08
N THR A 37 7.78 15.49 -1.53
CA THR A 37 9.24 15.57 -1.75
C THR A 37 9.67 15.67 -3.23
N GLY A 38 8.84 16.26 -4.09
CA GLY A 38 9.20 16.51 -5.50
C GLY A 38 8.12 17.28 -6.24
N ASP A 39 8.40 17.65 -7.50
CA ASP A 39 7.50 18.38 -8.40
C ASP A 39 6.15 17.65 -8.50
N LEU A 40 5.19 18.09 -7.68
CA LEU A 40 3.81 17.65 -7.80
C LEU A 40 3.32 18.12 -9.17
N LYS A 41 2.60 17.25 -9.90
CA LYS A 41 2.02 17.64 -11.19
C LYS A 41 0.99 18.77 -11.09
N ASP A 42 0.57 19.13 -9.88
CA ASP A 42 -0.34 20.23 -9.62
C ASP A 42 0.41 21.31 -8.84
N ASP A 43 0.70 22.41 -9.52
CA ASP A 43 1.43 23.55 -8.98
C ASP A 43 0.74 24.16 -7.75
N VAL A 44 -0.57 24.01 -7.62
CA VAL A 44 -1.34 24.56 -6.49
C VAL A 44 -1.15 23.69 -5.25
N VAL A 45 -1.14 22.36 -5.41
CA VAL A 45 -0.85 21.45 -4.29
C VAL A 45 0.61 21.59 -3.85
N ASP A 46 1.53 21.91 -4.76
CA ASP A 46 2.95 22.13 -4.45
C ASP A 46 3.21 23.36 -3.58
N LEU A 47 2.31 24.35 -3.62
CA LEU A 47 2.35 25.53 -2.74
C LEU A 47 1.99 25.22 -1.29
N LEU A 48 1.44 24.03 -0.98
CA LEU A 48 1.14 23.67 0.39
C LEU A 48 2.43 23.49 1.22
N PRO A 49 2.41 23.80 2.53
CA PRO A 49 3.52 23.54 3.42
C PRO A 49 4.02 22.09 3.29
N LYS A 50 5.34 21.92 3.23
CA LYS A 50 5.93 20.59 3.17
C LYS A 50 5.71 19.88 4.50
N LEU A 51 5.48 18.57 4.42
CA LEU A 51 5.35 17.71 5.58
C LEU A 51 6.69 17.04 5.83
N ASP A 52 7.03 16.84 7.10
CA ASP A 52 8.23 16.13 7.48
C ASP A 52 8.15 14.65 7.08
N LYS A 53 9.33 14.06 6.91
CA LYS A 53 9.49 12.65 6.57
C LYS A 53 9.19 11.82 7.81
N THR A 54 8.40 10.76 7.66
CA THR A 54 8.01 9.91 8.78
C THR A 54 8.67 8.54 8.68
N PHE A 55 8.98 7.99 9.85
CA PHE A 55 9.44 6.62 10.00
C PHE A 55 8.40 5.91 10.84
N GLU A 56 7.74 4.93 10.23
CA GLU A 56 6.67 4.16 10.85
C GLU A 56 7.20 2.77 11.21
N VAL A 57 6.85 2.29 12.40
CA VAL A 57 7.11 0.92 12.85
C VAL A 57 5.77 0.27 13.15
N GLY A 58 5.67 -1.03 12.93
CA GLY A 58 4.45 -1.78 13.15
C GLY A 58 4.66 -3.27 13.29
N ILE A 59 3.54 -3.95 13.35
CA ILE A 59 3.44 -5.40 13.40
C ILE A 59 2.49 -5.83 12.28
N ASP A 60 2.86 -6.87 11.57
CA ASP A 60 2.03 -7.61 10.62
C ASP A 60 1.80 -9.02 11.15
N ALA A 61 0.59 -9.53 10.95
CA ALA A 61 0.23 -10.91 11.21
C ALA A 61 -0.62 -11.47 10.08
N GLY A 62 -0.40 -12.74 9.76
CA GLY A 62 -1.13 -13.41 8.69
C GLY A 62 -1.40 -14.89 8.96
N ILE A 63 -2.40 -15.41 8.25
CA ILE A 63 -2.70 -16.83 8.16
C ILE A 63 -2.95 -17.19 6.70
N SER A 64 -2.30 -18.26 6.24
CA SER A 64 -2.41 -18.77 4.88
C SER A 64 -2.85 -20.22 4.88
N PHE A 65 -3.84 -20.53 4.05
CA PHE A 65 -4.36 -21.87 3.82
C PHE A 65 -3.92 -22.30 2.42
N LYS A 66 -3.14 -23.38 2.33
CA LYS A 66 -2.68 -23.96 1.08
C LYS A 66 -3.63 -25.04 0.59
N LYS A 67 -3.57 -25.33 -0.71
CA LYS A 67 -4.24 -26.48 -1.34
C LYS A 67 -5.76 -26.51 -1.15
N LEU A 68 -6.41 -25.37 -1.32
CA LEU A 68 -7.86 -25.21 -1.19
C LEU A 68 -8.61 -25.85 -2.35
N PHE A 69 -8.21 -25.54 -3.58
CA PHE A 69 -8.85 -26.04 -4.80
C PHE A 69 -7.87 -26.80 -5.69
N THR A 70 -6.59 -26.45 -5.65
CA THR A 70 -5.50 -27.03 -6.45
C THR A 70 -4.27 -27.28 -5.58
N PRO A 71 -3.39 -28.22 -5.92
CA PRO A 71 -2.18 -28.49 -5.12
C PRO A 71 -1.22 -27.29 -4.98
N MET A 72 -1.42 -26.23 -5.76
CA MET A 72 -0.52 -25.07 -5.89
C MET A 72 -1.25 -23.75 -5.67
N ASP A 73 -2.37 -23.75 -4.94
CA ASP A 73 -3.03 -22.51 -4.52
C ASP A 73 -2.91 -22.23 -3.03
N SER A 74 -3.19 -20.97 -2.69
CA SER A 74 -3.29 -20.53 -1.30
C SER A 74 -4.26 -19.36 -1.17
N LEU A 75 -4.98 -19.32 -0.04
CA LEU A 75 -5.76 -18.17 0.44
C LEU A 75 -5.12 -17.65 1.72
N ALA A 76 -4.74 -16.39 1.73
CA ALA A 76 -4.16 -15.75 2.90
C ALA A 76 -5.02 -14.58 3.38
N PHE A 77 -5.07 -14.44 4.70
CA PHE A 77 -5.62 -13.28 5.40
C PHE A 77 -4.49 -12.60 6.15
N GLY A 78 -4.43 -11.27 6.09
CA GLY A 78 -3.41 -10.49 6.76
C GLY A 78 -3.99 -9.28 7.48
N ALA A 79 -3.34 -8.86 8.55
CA ALA A 79 -3.63 -7.62 9.24
C ALA A 79 -2.34 -6.99 9.76
N SER A 80 -2.20 -5.68 9.54
CA SER A 80 -1.06 -4.90 10.05
C SER A 80 -1.52 -3.65 10.75
N LYS A 81 -0.70 -3.19 11.69
CA LYS A 81 -0.83 -1.88 12.34
C LYS A 81 0.54 -1.23 12.43
N ARG A 82 0.63 0.03 12.01
CA ARG A 82 1.82 0.87 12.03
C ARG A 82 1.56 2.20 12.71
N TRP A 83 2.57 2.73 13.36
CA TRP A 83 2.55 4.03 14.03
C TRP A 83 3.84 4.79 13.73
N ASP A 84 3.73 6.10 13.62
CA ASP A 84 4.89 6.99 13.48
C ASP A 84 5.76 6.94 14.74
N VAL A 85 7.07 6.84 14.54
CA VAL A 85 8.09 6.94 15.60
C VAL A 85 9.11 8.03 15.30
N SER A 86 8.89 8.84 14.25
CA SER A 86 9.79 9.95 13.90
C SER A 86 9.65 11.17 14.81
N GLY A 87 8.59 11.23 15.63
CA GLY A 87 8.30 12.37 16.51
C GLY A 87 7.55 13.52 15.82
N ASN A 88 7.12 13.33 14.57
CA ASN A 88 6.41 14.34 13.79
C ASN A 88 4.89 14.34 14.03
N GLY A 89 4.39 13.42 14.87
CA GLY A 89 2.97 13.37 15.23
C GLY A 89 2.07 12.84 14.13
N ALA A 90 2.60 12.03 13.20
CA ALA A 90 1.85 11.56 12.04
C ALA A 90 0.89 10.38 12.31
N GLY A 91 0.66 10.06 13.59
CA GLY A 91 -0.33 9.09 14.04
C GLY A 91 -0.08 7.65 13.62
N SER A 92 -1.16 6.90 13.48
CA SER A 92 -1.16 5.46 13.19
C SER A 92 -2.14 5.06 12.09
N ASN A 93 -1.86 3.93 11.46
CA ASN A 93 -2.72 3.31 10.46
C ASN A 93 -2.75 1.79 10.63
N HIS A 94 -3.83 1.17 10.20
CA HIS A 94 -3.94 -0.28 10.14
C HIS A 94 -4.59 -0.73 8.84
N ASN A 95 -4.27 -1.95 8.44
CA ASN A 95 -4.74 -2.56 7.21
C ASN A 95 -5.19 -3.99 7.49
N VAL A 96 -6.20 -4.43 6.74
CA VAL A 96 -6.56 -5.84 6.61
C VAL A 96 -6.55 -6.21 5.14
N SER A 97 -6.25 -7.48 4.86
CA SER A 97 -6.24 -7.99 3.50
C SER A 97 -6.68 -9.44 3.41
N VAL A 98 -7.17 -9.80 2.23
CA VAL A 98 -7.38 -11.18 1.79
C VAL A 98 -6.74 -11.33 0.42
N SER A 99 -6.05 -12.45 0.19
CA SER A 99 -5.39 -12.72 -1.09
C SER A 99 -5.54 -14.18 -1.48
N TYR A 100 -5.70 -14.43 -2.77
CA TYR A 100 -5.72 -15.76 -3.35
C TYR A 100 -4.68 -15.83 -4.47
N SER A 101 -3.90 -16.90 -4.50
CA SER A 101 -2.87 -17.10 -5.50
C SER A 101 -2.82 -18.55 -5.95
N THR A 102 -2.43 -18.79 -7.20
CA THR A 102 -2.34 -20.14 -7.76
C THR A 102 -1.31 -20.22 -8.90
N ALA A 103 -0.71 -21.39 -9.07
CA ALA A 103 0.04 -21.72 -10.28
C ALA A 103 -0.94 -22.03 -11.42
N LEU A 104 -0.82 -21.31 -12.53
CA LEU A 104 -1.60 -21.55 -13.75
C LEU A 104 -0.94 -22.61 -14.64
N SER A 105 0.38 -22.72 -14.57
CA SER A 105 1.19 -23.73 -15.27
C SER A 105 2.52 -23.91 -14.52
N LYS A 106 3.45 -24.69 -15.09
CA LYS A 106 4.82 -24.82 -14.55
C LYS A 106 5.59 -23.49 -14.58
N GLY A 107 5.28 -22.62 -15.54
CA GLY A 107 5.97 -21.34 -15.73
C GLY A 107 5.04 -20.14 -15.56
N MET A 108 3.85 -20.30 -14.98
CA MET A 108 2.91 -19.18 -14.80
C MET A 108 2.26 -19.24 -13.44
N GLY A 109 2.20 -18.08 -12.78
CA GLY A 109 1.51 -17.89 -11.51
C GLY A 109 0.68 -16.63 -11.55
N ALA A 110 -0.45 -16.63 -10.85
CA ALA A 110 -1.28 -15.45 -10.73
C ALA A 110 -1.91 -15.36 -9.36
N GLY A 111 -2.35 -14.16 -9.01
CA GLY A 111 -3.22 -14.00 -7.86
C GLY A 111 -3.86 -12.65 -7.80
N VAL A 112 -4.76 -12.55 -6.83
CA VAL A 112 -5.59 -11.38 -6.58
C VAL A 112 -5.56 -11.09 -5.08
N SER A 113 -5.65 -9.81 -4.72
CA SER A 113 -5.85 -9.42 -3.34
C SER A 113 -6.82 -8.27 -3.21
N LEU A 114 -7.52 -8.23 -2.08
CA LEU A 114 -8.36 -7.14 -1.65
C LEU A 114 -7.85 -6.65 -0.31
N GLY A 115 -7.85 -5.34 -0.11
CA GLY A 115 -7.41 -4.71 1.12
C GLY A 115 -8.32 -3.57 1.54
N ALA A 116 -8.30 -3.25 2.83
CA ALA A 116 -8.90 -2.05 3.37
C ALA A 116 -8.00 -1.45 4.44
N SER A 117 -7.93 -0.12 4.52
CA SER A 117 -7.09 0.55 5.51
C SER A 117 -7.80 1.69 6.21
N TRP A 118 -7.40 1.94 7.45
CA TRP A 118 -7.91 2.97 8.34
C TRP A 118 -6.76 3.71 9.01
N TYR A 119 -7.06 4.90 9.52
CA TYR A 119 -6.12 5.73 10.24
C TYR A 119 -6.79 6.44 11.42
N ASP A 120 -5.98 6.92 12.36
CA ASP A 120 -6.43 7.75 13.50
C ASP A 120 -6.46 9.25 13.17
N ASP A 121 -6.92 10.07 14.12
CA ASP A 121 -7.11 11.50 13.89
C ASP A 121 -5.78 12.22 13.63
N ASP A 122 -4.70 11.82 14.32
CA ASP A 122 -3.37 12.40 14.14
C ASP A 122 -2.84 12.16 12.72
N TYR A 123 -3.01 10.93 12.20
CA TYR A 123 -2.68 10.63 10.82
C TYR A 123 -3.56 11.41 9.84
N ALA A 124 -4.86 11.50 10.13
CA ALA A 124 -5.79 12.25 9.27
C ALA A 124 -5.34 13.71 9.14
N ASP A 125 -5.08 14.33 10.29
CA ASP A 125 -4.68 15.72 10.39
C ASP A 125 -3.35 15.96 9.68
N TYR A 126 -2.35 15.13 9.98
CA TYR A 126 -1.02 15.30 9.41
C TYR A 126 -1.00 15.23 7.87
N TYR A 127 -1.73 14.30 7.26
CA TYR A 127 -1.65 14.05 5.81
C TYR A 127 -2.73 14.76 4.98
N TYR A 128 -3.90 15.04 5.54
CA TYR A 128 -5.08 15.44 4.77
C TYR A 128 -5.68 16.79 5.16
N THR A 129 -5.35 17.35 6.33
CA THR A 129 -5.82 18.68 6.73
C THR A 129 -5.22 19.77 5.83
N ILE A 130 -6.04 20.76 5.48
CA ILE A 130 -5.60 22.02 4.88
C ILE A 130 -5.77 23.10 5.94
N THR A 131 -4.66 23.57 6.50
CA THR A 131 -4.65 24.63 7.51
C THR A 131 -4.97 25.99 6.88
N PRO A 132 -5.35 27.02 7.67
CA PRO A 132 -5.48 28.39 7.17
C PRO A 132 -4.24 28.89 6.43
N GLU A 133 -3.04 28.57 6.93
CA GLU A 133 -1.76 28.91 6.30
C GLU A 133 -1.59 28.19 4.97
N GLY A 134 -1.94 26.89 4.91
CA GLY A 134 -1.93 26.13 3.67
C GLY A 134 -2.91 26.70 2.64
N SER A 135 -4.12 27.05 3.06
CA SER A 135 -5.10 27.69 2.17
C SER A 135 -4.58 29.01 1.64
N ALA A 136 -4.03 29.87 2.50
CA ALA A 136 -3.42 31.14 2.11
C ALA A 136 -2.24 30.95 1.14
N ALA A 137 -1.39 29.96 1.37
CA ALA A 137 -0.25 29.64 0.49
C ALA A 137 -0.69 29.29 -0.94
N THR A 138 -1.85 28.66 -1.09
CA THR A 138 -2.45 28.37 -2.41
C THR A 138 -3.26 29.52 -3.02
N GLY A 139 -3.28 30.70 -2.38
CA GLY A 139 -4.13 31.82 -2.77
C GLY A 139 -5.63 31.54 -2.57
N GLY A 140 -5.99 30.69 -1.61
CA GLY A 140 -7.38 30.28 -1.33
C GLY A 140 -7.93 29.23 -2.29
N GLN A 141 -7.12 28.71 -3.21
CA GLN A 141 -7.55 27.70 -4.18
C GLN A 141 -7.86 26.35 -3.54
N LEU A 142 -7.19 26.01 -2.44
CA LEU A 142 -7.57 24.90 -1.57
C LEU A 142 -8.23 25.46 -0.31
N PRO A 143 -9.55 25.29 -0.10
CA PRO A 143 -10.20 25.76 1.12
C PRO A 143 -9.66 25.02 2.34
N THR A 144 -9.83 25.62 3.52
CA THR A 144 -9.49 24.94 4.77
C THR A 144 -10.31 23.66 4.93
N TYR A 145 -9.67 22.63 5.48
CA TYR A 145 -10.26 21.31 5.61
C TYR A 145 -9.72 20.64 6.86
N ASN A 146 -10.60 20.15 7.73
CA ASN A 146 -10.25 19.47 8.97
C ASN A 146 -10.49 17.97 8.79
N ALA A 147 -9.41 17.21 8.60
CA ALA A 147 -9.49 15.79 8.41
C ALA A 147 -9.85 15.05 9.71
N LYS A 148 -10.53 13.91 9.56
CA LYS A 148 -10.94 13.04 10.67
C LYS A 148 -10.57 11.60 10.37
N SER A 149 -10.29 10.85 11.45
CA SER A 149 -10.07 9.41 11.46
C SER A 149 -11.16 8.64 10.70
N GLY A 150 -10.81 7.44 10.28
CA GLY A 150 -11.74 6.54 9.62
C GLY A 150 -11.07 5.72 8.53
N MET A 151 -11.91 5.19 7.64
CA MET A 151 -11.45 4.39 6.52
C MET A 151 -10.74 5.29 5.50
N LYS A 152 -9.50 4.93 5.19
CA LYS A 152 -8.66 5.62 4.20
C LYS A 152 -8.97 5.18 2.79
N ASP A 153 -9.05 3.87 2.58
CA ASP A 153 -9.30 3.27 1.29
C ASP A 153 -9.72 1.80 1.39
N TRP A 154 -10.24 1.31 0.27
CA TRP A 154 -10.13 -0.09 -0.09
C TRP A 154 -9.36 -0.22 -1.39
N ASP A 155 -8.74 -1.37 -1.61
CA ASP A 155 -7.96 -1.63 -2.80
C ASP A 155 -8.12 -3.06 -3.31
N ALA A 156 -7.86 -3.22 -4.61
CA ALA A 156 -7.78 -4.49 -5.30
C ALA A 156 -6.48 -4.55 -6.08
N ARG A 157 -5.79 -5.69 -6.00
CA ARG A 157 -4.55 -5.94 -6.75
C ARG A 157 -4.65 -7.25 -7.51
N ILE A 158 -4.03 -7.28 -8.67
CA ILE A 158 -3.82 -8.49 -9.46
C ILE A 158 -2.33 -8.57 -9.72
N PHE A 159 -1.75 -9.75 -9.54
CA PHE A 159 -0.37 -10.04 -9.87
C PHE A 159 -0.29 -11.24 -10.81
N TYR A 160 0.72 -11.21 -11.67
CA TYR A 160 0.98 -12.25 -12.65
C TYR A 160 2.49 -12.41 -12.82
N GLY A 161 2.94 -13.66 -12.80
CA GLY A 161 4.33 -14.04 -13.06
C GLY A 161 4.39 -15.01 -14.22
N LEU A 162 5.41 -14.86 -15.06
CA LEU A 162 5.71 -15.73 -16.19
C LEU A 162 7.20 -16.04 -16.22
N ASP A 163 7.55 -17.31 -16.25
CA ASP A 163 8.86 -17.78 -16.67
C ASP A 163 8.95 -17.77 -18.20
N LEU A 164 10.02 -17.19 -18.75
CA LEU A 164 10.18 -17.05 -20.20
C LEU A 164 10.45 -18.38 -20.91
N ASP A 165 10.94 -19.41 -20.21
CA ASP A 165 11.14 -20.75 -20.78
C ASP A 165 9.99 -21.71 -20.46
N GLY A 166 9.06 -21.28 -19.60
CA GLY A 166 7.83 -21.99 -19.27
C GLY A 166 7.94 -22.92 -18.05
N ASP A 167 9.03 -22.87 -17.28
CA ASP A 167 9.19 -23.69 -16.08
C ASP A 167 9.93 -22.96 -14.94
N PHE A 168 9.23 -22.49 -13.90
CA PHE A 168 9.88 -21.81 -12.76
C PHE A 168 10.90 -22.67 -11.98
N ARG A 169 11.02 -23.97 -12.27
CA ARG A 169 11.80 -24.93 -11.48
C ARG A 169 13.23 -25.11 -11.98
N ASN A 170 13.56 -24.63 -13.19
CA ASN A 170 14.86 -24.84 -13.82
C ASN A 170 15.73 -23.57 -13.86
N GLY A 171 15.28 -22.48 -13.22
CA GLY A 171 15.97 -21.20 -13.23
C GLY A 171 15.74 -20.43 -14.53
N GLY A 172 16.40 -19.28 -14.68
CA GLY A 172 16.27 -18.45 -15.87
C GLY A 172 15.49 -17.14 -15.65
N LEU A 173 15.08 -16.54 -16.76
CA LEU A 173 14.48 -15.20 -16.77
C LEU A 173 12.97 -15.30 -16.54
N ALA A 174 12.49 -14.51 -15.58
CA ALA A 174 11.08 -14.35 -15.28
C ALA A 174 10.63 -12.90 -15.43
N LEU A 175 9.39 -12.72 -15.85
CA LEU A 175 8.67 -11.45 -15.84
C LEU A 175 7.62 -11.48 -14.75
N ALA A 176 7.46 -10.35 -14.06
CA ALA A 176 6.40 -10.12 -13.11
C ALA A 176 5.65 -8.83 -13.47
N ALA A 177 4.33 -8.87 -13.35
CA ALA A 177 3.48 -7.72 -13.51
C ALA A 177 2.49 -7.64 -12.36
N ALA A 178 2.23 -6.43 -11.88
CA ALA A 178 1.16 -6.17 -10.92
C ALA A 178 0.36 -4.95 -11.35
N LEU A 179 -0.95 -5.04 -11.21
CA LEU A 179 -1.89 -3.94 -11.37
C LEU A 179 -2.62 -3.74 -10.05
N SER A 180 -2.77 -2.49 -9.64
CA SER A 180 -3.52 -2.15 -8.44
C SER A 180 -4.47 -0.99 -8.69
N TYR A 181 -5.65 -1.11 -8.11
CA TYR A 181 -6.66 -0.08 -8.03
C TYR A 181 -6.93 0.17 -6.55
N GLN A 182 -6.93 1.43 -6.15
CA GLN A 182 -7.28 1.86 -4.80
C GLN A 182 -8.32 2.96 -4.90
N ARG A 183 -9.38 2.84 -4.08
CA ARG A 183 -10.38 3.89 -3.95
C ARG A 183 -10.30 4.51 -2.57
N LEU A 184 -9.91 5.79 -2.53
CA LEU A 184 -9.90 6.60 -1.32
C LEU A 184 -11.31 6.76 -0.75
N GLN A 185 -11.38 6.86 0.57
CA GLN A 185 -12.60 6.98 1.37
C GLN A 185 -12.42 8.07 2.44
N GLY A 186 -13.53 8.50 3.05
CA GLY A 186 -13.55 9.45 4.16
C GLY A 186 -12.72 10.71 3.88
N SER A 187 -12.00 11.20 4.89
CA SER A 187 -11.24 12.44 4.75
C SER A 187 -10.12 12.40 3.71
N ALA A 188 -9.54 11.22 3.45
CA ALA A 188 -8.58 11.05 2.38
C ALA A 188 -9.18 11.27 0.98
N ALA A 189 -10.48 11.00 0.79
CA ALA A 189 -11.20 11.23 -0.47
C ALA A 189 -11.82 12.63 -0.59
N GLU A 190 -12.06 13.28 0.55
CA GLU A 190 -12.80 14.53 0.65
C GLU A 190 -11.90 15.76 0.73
N THR A 191 -10.67 15.60 1.22
CA THR A 191 -9.67 16.69 1.25
C THR A 191 -9.57 17.40 -0.11
N PRO A 192 -9.49 18.75 -0.16
CA PRO A 192 -9.37 19.51 -1.41
C PRO A 192 -8.25 19.06 -2.34
N ILE A 193 -7.19 18.48 -1.79
CA ILE A 193 -6.08 17.88 -2.56
C ILE A 193 -6.62 16.82 -3.52
N VAL A 194 -7.59 16.00 -3.07
CA VAL A 194 -8.15 14.89 -3.84
C VAL A 194 -9.45 15.31 -4.52
N SER A 195 -10.36 15.97 -3.81
CA SER A 195 -11.70 16.27 -4.32
C SER A 195 -11.73 17.38 -5.38
N MET A 196 -10.72 18.25 -5.43
CA MET A 196 -10.63 19.34 -6.42
C MET A 196 -9.47 19.19 -7.38
N ARG A 197 -8.34 18.62 -6.93
CA ARG A 197 -7.08 18.54 -7.70
C ARG A 197 -6.61 17.12 -8.01
N GLY A 198 -7.31 16.12 -7.50
CA GLY A 198 -6.92 14.71 -7.63
C GLY A 198 -8.06 13.84 -8.12
N ASP A 199 -7.92 12.55 -7.87
CA ASP A 199 -8.94 11.55 -8.12
C ASP A 199 -9.08 10.66 -6.88
N ARG A 200 -10.28 10.22 -6.56
CA ARG A 200 -10.49 9.23 -5.50
C ARG A 200 -9.99 7.85 -5.92
N ASN A 201 -9.89 7.61 -7.22
CA ASN A 201 -9.45 6.37 -7.85
C ASN A 201 -7.96 6.49 -8.20
N GLN A 202 -7.18 5.59 -7.63
CA GLN A 202 -5.73 5.54 -7.80
C GLN A 202 -5.37 4.24 -8.51
N TYR A 203 -4.59 4.37 -9.58
CA TYR A 203 -4.13 3.23 -10.38
C TYR A 203 -2.61 3.18 -10.34
N ALA A 204 -2.07 1.99 -10.14
CA ALA A 204 -0.63 1.75 -10.26
C ALA A 204 -0.36 0.44 -10.98
N ALA A 205 0.71 0.45 -11.77
CA ALA A 205 1.24 -0.71 -12.45
C ALA A 205 2.71 -0.88 -12.10
N LEU A 206 3.13 -2.12 -11.89
CA LEU A 206 4.53 -2.48 -11.66
C LEU A 206 4.90 -3.58 -12.65
N LEU A 207 6.07 -3.43 -13.27
CA LEU A 207 6.69 -4.43 -14.12
C LEU A 207 8.07 -4.74 -13.52
N GLY A 208 8.38 -6.02 -13.39
CA GLY A 208 9.63 -6.52 -12.85
C GLY A 208 10.22 -7.60 -13.75
N VAL A 209 11.55 -7.69 -13.75
CA VAL A 209 12.30 -8.78 -14.34
C VAL A 209 13.11 -9.43 -13.23
N GLY A 210 13.07 -10.75 -13.16
CA GLY A 210 13.84 -11.55 -12.22
C GLY A 210 14.71 -12.56 -12.96
N TYR A 211 15.77 -13.00 -12.30
CA TYR A 211 16.58 -14.12 -12.74
C TYR A 211 16.80 -15.06 -11.56
N ALA A 212 16.49 -16.35 -11.74
CA ALA A 212 16.79 -17.40 -10.78
C ALA A 212 17.97 -18.24 -11.27
N PHE A 213 18.87 -18.60 -10.35
CA PHE A 213 20.06 -19.41 -10.61
C PHE A 213 19.79 -20.90 -10.46
#